data_AF-H1Y6U7-F1
#
_entry.id   AF-H1Y6U7-F1
#
_cell.length_a   1.000
_cell.length_b   1.000
_cell.length_c   1.000
_cell.angle_alpha   90.00
_cell.angle_beta   90.00
_cell.angle_gamma   90.00
#
_symmetry.space_group_name_H-M   'P 1'
#
loop_
_entity.id
_entity.type
_entity.pdbx_description
1 polymer ?
#
loop_
_entity_poly.entity_id
_entity_poly.type
_entity_poly.pdbx_seq_one_letter_code
_entity_poly.pdbx_strand_id
1 'polypeptide(L)'
;MVNQQQQNNFQVKQNQAAEQETQNSGKCRHCGHTTIAGADICESCSAWQLEGQCCFCYAAVKPGQKFCGTCGNPPEGMVCKQCGTHSIFDFCPQCTNTVSRDAAGYLEQFKTMPEVVEILQQINTLNADTAGISPSQTKKTEPPADTAWLSELEKYEERFQQDGKAEQKVGQESAPQPKFTFGTAKNKDVSEALSLADQAAKLPDLMALEQRRAELESKIAALQKRAFSSNQEARKFYTSLRVTIPQIRTVETVTPVVVGWQCNFAGLVHPRPENCERPYLGGVWVTDFSTSTEKKIVYDEI
;
A
#
# COMPACT_ATOMS: atom_id res chain seq x y z
N MET A 1 7.34 -26.73 -22.10
CA MET A 1 8.12 -26.30 -23.28
C MET A 1 7.43 -25.21 -24.13
N VAL A 2 6.10 -25.01 -24.05
CA VAL A 2 5.37 -23.99 -24.83
C VAL A 2 5.66 -22.53 -24.40
N ASN A 3 6.01 -22.31 -23.13
CA ASN A 3 6.22 -20.96 -22.57
C ASN A 3 7.54 -20.30 -23.05
N GLN A 4 8.59 -21.11 -23.28
CA GLN A 4 9.90 -20.60 -23.71
C GLN A 4 9.92 -20.18 -25.19
N GLN A 5 9.15 -20.86 -26.05
CA GLN A 5 8.97 -20.46 -27.45
C GLN A 5 8.16 -19.16 -27.59
N GLN A 6 7.17 -18.93 -26.73
CA GLN A 6 6.40 -17.69 -26.72
C GLN A 6 7.24 -16.50 -26.24
N GLN A 7 8.07 -16.71 -25.21
CA GLN A 7 9.04 -15.69 -24.74
C GLN A 7 10.08 -15.35 -25.82
N ASN A 8 10.66 -16.36 -26.48
CA ASN A 8 11.62 -16.15 -27.56
C ASN A 8 11.00 -15.42 -28.77
N ASN A 9 9.75 -15.73 -29.13
CA ASN A 9 9.07 -15.05 -30.22
C ASN A 9 8.73 -13.58 -29.90
N PHE A 10 8.47 -13.27 -28.63
CA PHE A 10 8.27 -11.89 -28.19
C PHE A 10 9.57 -11.08 -28.24
N GLN A 11 10.68 -11.68 -27.78
CA GLN A 11 12.01 -11.07 -27.83
C GLN A 11 12.48 -10.83 -29.27
N VAL A 12 12.25 -11.80 -30.18
CA VAL A 12 12.59 -11.65 -31.60
C VAL A 12 11.75 -10.56 -32.26
N LYS A 13 10.45 -10.44 -31.94
CA LYS A 13 9.61 -9.33 -32.43
C LYS A 13 10.05 -7.97 -31.89
N GLN A 14 10.45 -7.87 -30.61
CA GLN A 14 10.98 -6.63 -30.04
C GLN A 14 12.31 -6.23 -30.67
N ASN A 15 13.21 -7.18 -30.91
CA ASN A 15 14.49 -6.92 -31.54
C ASN A 15 14.33 -6.50 -33.01
N GLN A 16 13.39 -7.12 -33.74
CA GLN A 16 13.08 -6.74 -35.12
C GLN A 16 12.40 -5.36 -35.23
N ALA A 17 11.56 -4.99 -34.25
CA ALA A 17 10.99 -3.63 -34.15
C ALA A 17 12.08 -2.59 -33.84
N ALA A 18 12.99 -2.89 -32.91
CA ALA A 18 14.12 -2.02 -32.58
C ALA A 18 15.10 -1.84 -33.76
N GLU A 19 15.33 -2.88 -34.56
CA GLU A 19 16.19 -2.81 -35.74
C GLU A 19 15.59 -1.94 -36.85
N GLN A 20 14.26 -1.93 -37.02
CA GLN A 20 13.59 -1.07 -38.00
C GLN A 20 13.53 0.41 -37.56
N GLU A 21 13.58 0.70 -36.26
CA GLU A 21 13.58 2.07 -35.71
C GLU A 21 14.94 2.80 -35.87
N THR A 22 16.04 2.07 -36.03
CA THR A 22 17.40 2.67 -36.12
C THR A 22 17.71 3.39 -37.43
N GLN A 23 16.93 3.16 -38.49
CA GLN A 23 17.22 3.69 -39.84
C GLN A 23 16.77 5.14 -40.07
N ASN A 24 16.05 5.75 -39.13
CA ASN A 24 15.54 7.11 -39.30
C ASN A 24 15.52 7.83 -37.95
N SER A 25 16.65 8.45 -37.58
CA SER A 25 16.82 9.18 -36.32
C SER A 25 17.03 10.67 -36.56
N GLY A 26 16.29 11.51 -35.83
CA GLY A 26 16.44 12.97 -35.80
C GLY A 26 17.07 13.43 -34.47
N LYS A 27 17.39 14.72 -34.36
CA LYS A 27 17.79 15.34 -33.09
C LYS A 27 16.67 16.23 -32.56
N CYS A 28 16.41 16.14 -31.27
CA CYS A 28 15.49 17.04 -30.58
C CYS A 28 15.96 18.48 -30.71
N ARG A 29 15.06 19.39 -31.09
CA ARG A 29 15.37 20.82 -31.26
C ARG A 29 15.58 21.57 -29.94
N HIS A 30 15.12 20.98 -28.84
CA HIS A 30 15.20 21.59 -27.51
C HIS A 30 16.44 21.13 -26.74
N CYS A 31 16.68 19.81 -26.62
CA CYS A 31 17.80 19.26 -25.84
C CYS A 31 18.91 18.60 -26.67
N GLY A 32 18.74 18.44 -27.98
CA GLY A 32 19.73 17.79 -28.86
C GLY A 32 19.78 16.26 -28.77
N HIS A 33 18.97 15.62 -27.93
CA HIS A 33 18.91 14.17 -27.79
C HIS A 33 18.40 13.50 -29.08
N THR A 34 18.87 12.28 -29.36
CA THR A 34 18.43 11.51 -30.53
C THR A 34 16.98 11.09 -30.34
N THR A 35 16.12 11.40 -31.31
CA THR A 35 14.71 11.03 -31.33
C THR A 35 14.42 10.18 -32.56
N ILE A 36 13.44 9.29 -32.45
CA ILE A 36 12.94 8.53 -33.61
C ILE A 36 12.35 9.54 -34.63
N ALA A 37 12.61 9.34 -35.92
CA ALA A 37 12.05 10.22 -36.95
C ALA A 37 10.52 10.12 -36.96
N GLY A 38 9.86 11.29 -36.95
CA GLY A 38 8.40 11.35 -36.84
C GLY A 38 7.87 11.20 -35.41
N ALA A 39 8.73 11.08 -34.40
CA ALA A 39 8.30 11.15 -33.00
C ALA A 39 7.62 12.49 -32.73
N ASP A 40 6.51 12.43 -32.00
CA ASP A 40 5.75 13.61 -31.61
C ASP A 40 6.36 14.33 -30.39
N ILE A 41 7.08 13.58 -29.56
CA ILE A 41 7.70 14.03 -28.31
C ILE A 41 9.15 13.54 -28.22
N CYS A 42 10.00 14.34 -27.59
CA CYS A 42 11.33 13.90 -27.20
C CYS A 42 11.28 13.11 -25.88
N GLU A 43 11.73 11.87 -25.87
CA GLU A 43 11.79 11.02 -24.67
C GLU A 43 12.68 11.60 -23.55
N SER A 44 13.67 12.43 -23.89
CA SER A 44 14.60 12.98 -22.91
C SER A 44 14.09 14.25 -22.22
N CYS A 45 13.42 15.16 -22.94
CA CYS A 45 12.99 16.45 -22.39
C CYS A 45 11.48 16.71 -22.51
N SER A 46 10.73 15.76 -23.05
CA SER A 46 9.29 15.85 -23.30
C SER A 46 8.85 17.02 -24.18
N ALA A 47 9.77 17.63 -24.94
CA ALA A 47 9.44 18.71 -25.88
C ALA A 47 8.68 18.17 -27.09
N TRP A 48 7.65 18.91 -27.51
CA TRP A 48 6.91 18.69 -28.75
C TRP A 48 7.83 18.82 -29.98
N GLN A 49 7.77 17.88 -30.93
CA GLN A 49 8.67 17.85 -32.09
C GLN A 49 7.97 18.12 -33.45
N LEU A 50 6.65 17.96 -33.58
CA LEU A 50 5.97 18.14 -34.87
C LEU A 50 5.69 19.62 -35.17
N GLU A 51 6.34 20.18 -36.18
CA GLU A 51 6.07 21.57 -36.60
C GLU A 51 4.76 21.67 -37.36
N GLY A 52 4.05 22.79 -37.17
CA GLY A 52 2.79 23.04 -37.87
C GLY A 52 1.65 22.11 -37.47
N GLN A 53 1.76 21.41 -36.35
CA GLN A 53 0.69 20.58 -35.78
C GLN A 53 0.38 20.99 -34.34
N CYS A 54 -0.88 20.90 -33.96
CA CYS A 54 -1.35 21.20 -32.61
C CYS A 54 -0.96 20.06 -31.66
N CYS A 55 -0.32 20.38 -30.52
CA CYS A 55 0.10 19.38 -29.54
C CYS A 55 -1.06 18.59 -28.89
N PHE A 56 -2.30 19.08 -28.95
CA PHE A 56 -3.49 18.43 -28.37
C PHE A 56 -4.25 17.52 -29.34
N CYS A 57 -4.38 17.91 -30.62
CA CYS A 57 -5.26 17.21 -31.57
C CYS A 57 -4.63 16.85 -32.92
N TYR A 58 -3.36 17.22 -33.12
CA TYR A 58 -2.54 16.95 -34.31
C TYR A 58 -3.06 17.60 -35.60
N ALA A 59 -4.13 18.38 -35.51
CA ALA A 59 -4.59 19.19 -36.62
C ALA A 59 -3.48 20.15 -37.09
N ALA A 60 -3.41 20.35 -38.41
CA ALA A 60 -2.49 21.29 -39.00
C ALA A 60 -2.77 22.72 -38.52
N VAL A 61 -1.71 23.46 -38.24
CA VAL A 61 -1.75 24.80 -37.67
C VAL A 61 -0.84 25.71 -38.49
N LYS A 62 -1.33 26.91 -38.80
CA LYS A 62 -0.52 27.91 -39.50
C LYS A 62 0.52 28.52 -38.56
N PRO A 63 1.71 28.90 -39.05
CA PRO A 63 2.69 29.64 -38.24
C PRO A 63 2.06 30.92 -37.64
N GLY A 64 2.28 31.16 -36.34
CA GLY A 64 1.78 32.34 -35.63
C GLY A 64 0.29 32.28 -35.21
N GLN A 65 -0.40 31.16 -35.42
CA GLN A 65 -1.79 30.99 -35.00
C GLN A 65 -1.89 30.77 -33.48
N LYS A 66 -2.63 31.64 -32.78
CA LYS A 66 -2.78 31.58 -31.31
C LYS A 66 -3.62 30.41 -30.80
N PHE A 67 -4.60 29.95 -31.59
CA PHE A 67 -5.52 28.88 -31.22
C PHE A 67 -5.75 27.94 -32.39
N CYS A 68 -5.72 26.63 -32.14
CA CYS A 68 -6.04 25.61 -33.14
C CYS A 68 -7.48 25.77 -33.63
N GLY A 69 -7.68 25.75 -34.95
CA GLY A 69 -9.02 25.86 -35.55
C GLY A 69 -9.94 24.66 -35.30
N THR A 70 -9.36 23.51 -34.92
CA THR A 70 -10.10 22.26 -34.69
C THR A 70 -10.49 22.10 -33.23
N CYS A 71 -9.52 22.11 -32.30
CA CYS A 71 -9.80 21.88 -30.88
C CYS A 71 -9.94 23.17 -30.05
N GLY A 72 -9.58 24.33 -30.60
CA GLY A 72 -9.61 25.60 -29.89
C GLY A 72 -8.52 25.79 -28.82
N ASN A 73 -7.67 24.79 -28.56
CA ASN A 73 -6.54 24.93 -27.64
C ASN A 73 -5.37 25.67 -28.32
N PRO A 74 -4.50 26.36 -27.56
CA PRO A 74 -3.28 26.92 -28.12
C PRO A 74 -2.36 25.81 -28.66
N PRO A 75 -1.84 25.92 -29.88
CA PRO A 75 -1.14 24.83 -30.55
C PRO A 75 0.22 24.48 -29.93
N GLU A 76 0.82 25.40 -29.17
CA GLU A 76 2.12 25.26 -28.51
C GLU A 76 2.00 24.76 -27.06
N GLY A 77 0.79 24.58 -26.53
CA GLY A 77 0.54 24.23 -25.13
C GLY A 77 -0.07 25.39 -24.34
N MET A 78 -0.42 25.13 -23.08
CA MET A 78 -1.04 26.13 -22.21
C MET A 78 -0.64 25.96 -20.75
N VAL A 79 -0.78 27.04 -19.99
CA VAL A 79 -0.40 27.08 -18.57
C VAL A 79 -1.51 26.48 -17.71
N CYS A 80 -1.15 25.55 -16.83
CA CYS A 80 -2.07 24.99 -15.84
C CYS A 80 -2.53 26.07 -14.86
N LYS A 81 -3.85 26.19 -14.68
CA LYS A 81 -4.45 27.20 -13.80
C LYS A 81 -4.24 26.94 -12.31
N GLN A 82 -3.89 25.70 -11.95
CA GLN A 82 -3.73 25.27 -10.56
C GLN A 82 -2.30 25.49 -10.08
N CYS A 83 -1.30 24.98 -10.81
CA CYS A 83 0.11 25.03 -10.39
C CYS A 83 1.01 25.93 -11.25
N GLY A 84 0.49 26.55 -12.33
CA GLY A 84 1.27 27.42 -13.21
C GLY A 84 2.24 26.71 -14.16
N THR A 85 2.27 25.37 -14.18
CA THR A 85 3.13 24.60 -15.09
C THR A 85 2.63 24.67 -16.53
N HIS A 86 3.53 24.92 -17.49
CA HIS A 86 3.22 24.80 -18.92
C HIS A 86 3.03 23.34 -19.32
N SER A 87 1.88 23.02 -19.91
CA SER A 87 1.55 21.67 -20.38
C SER A 87 1.27 21.68 -21.89
N ILE A 88 1.86 20.71 -22.59
CA ILE A 88 1.53 20.38 -23.98
C ILE A 88 0.53 19.21 -24.08
N PHE A 89 -0.01 18.78 -22.93
CA PHE A 89 -0.90 17.63 -22.79
C PHE A 89 -2.24 18.03 -22.20
N ASP A 90 -3.26 17.19 -22.44
CA ASP A 90 -4.61 17.32 -21.87
C ASP A 90 -4.64 17.46 -20.34
N PHE A 91 -3.66 16.87 -19.65
CA PHE A 91 -3.52 16.90 -18.20
C PHE A 91 -2.18 17.53 -17.81
N CYS A 92 -2.14 18.19 -16.66
CA CYS A 92 -0.92 18.77 -16.14
C CYS A 92 0.07 17.67 -15.73
N PRO A 93 1.35 17.72 -16.15
CA PRO A 93 2.33 16.71 -15.74
C PRO A 93 2.67 16.76 -14.25
N GLN A 94 2.47 17.90 -13.59
CA GLN A 94 2.80 18.11 -12.17
C GLN A 94 1.63 17.74 -11.25
N CYS A 95 0.47 18.39 -11.42
CA CYS A 95 -0.68 18.18 -10.53
C CYS A 95 -1.79 17.30 -11.13
N THR A 96 -1.61 16.79 -12.35
CA THR A 96 -2.59 15.92 -13.06
C THR A 96 -3.96 16.54 -13.35
N ASN A 97 -4.21 17.79 -12.95
CA ASN A 97 -5.42 18.52 -13.28
C ASN A 97 -5.63 18.63 -14.79
N THR A 98 -6.90 18.65 -15.21
CA THR A 98 -7.27 18.85 -16.60
C THR A 98 -6.87 20.26 -17.04
N VAL A 99 -6.17 20.33 -18.17
CA VAL A 99 -5.63 21.57 -18.72
C VAL A 99 -6.34 21.94 -20.00
N SER A 100 -6.49 21.00 -20.94
CA SER A 100 -7.17 21.29 -22.21
C SER A 100 -8.67 21.44 -22.03
N ARG A 101 -9.31 22.10 -23.00
CA ARG A 101 -10.75 22.34 -22.99
C ARG A 101 -11.59 21.06 -22.91
N ASP A 102 -11.16 20.01 -23.61
CA ASP A 102 -11.94 18.78 -23.77
C ASP A 102 -11.49 17.67 -22.81
N ALA A 103 -10.48 17.93 -21.96
CA ALA A 103 -9.97 16.95 -21.00
C ALA A 103 -10.97 16.69 -19.86
N ALA A 104 -11.59 17.75 -19.32
CA ALA A 104 -12.55 17.63 -18.22
C ALA A 104 -13.77 16.78 -18.61
N GLY A 105 -14.39 17.08 -19.75
CA GLY A 105 -15.54 16.30 -20.23
C GLY A 105 -15.19 14.84 -20.51
N TYR A 106 -14.00 14.58 -21.06
CA TYR A 106 -13.54 13.21 -21.27
C TYR A 106 -13.31 12.46 -19.96
N LEU A 107 -12.71 13.11 -18.94
CA LEU A 107 -12.48 12.48 -17.65
C LEU A 107 -13.81 12.08 -16.97
N GLU A 108 -14.84 12.92 -17.08
CA GLU A 108 -16.17 12.58 -16.56
C GLU A 108 -16.80 11.40 -17.32
N GLN A 109 -16.68 11.37 -18.65
CA GLN A 109 -17.12 10.22 -19.46
C GLN A 109 -16.33 8.95 -19.11
N PHE A 110 -15.03 9.07 -18.89
CA PHE A 110 -14.14 7.97 -18.52
C PHE A 110 -14.58 7.32 -17.21
N LYS A 111 -14.96 8.11 -16.20
CA LYS A 111 -15.49 7.61 -14.92
C LYS A 111 -16.79 6.83 -15.09
N THR A 112 -17.58 7.12 -16.13
CA THR A 112 -18.85 6.43 -16.42
C THR A 112 -18.67 5.15 -17.25
N MET A 113 -17.47 4.83 -17.71
CA MET A 113 -17.22 3.62 -18.48
C MET A 113 -17.49 2.37 -17.61
N PRO A 114 -18.22 1.35 -18.10
CA PRO A 114 -18.62 0.20 -17.30
C PRO A 114 -17.42 -0.54 -16.71
N GLU A 115 -16.35 -0.72 -17.50
CA GLU A 115 -15.10 -1.36 -17.06
C GLU A 115 -14.46 -0.62 -15.88
N VAL A 116 -14.50 0.71 -15.88
CA VAL A 116 -13.93 1.57 -14.83
C VAL A 116 -14.83 1.56 -13.60
N VAL A 117 -16.15 1.64 -13.78
CA VAL A 117 -17.13 1.58 -12.69
C VAL A 117 -17.03 0.26 -11.94
N GLU A 118 -16.92 -0.87 -12.65
CA GLU A 118 -16.72 -2.19 -12.03
C GLU A 118 -15.44 -2.25 -11.19
N ILE A 119 -14.34 -1.71 -11.72
CA ILE A 119 -13.06 -1.65 -11.00
C ILE A 119 -13.18 -0.80 -9.73
N LEU A 120 -13.79 0.37 -9.82
CA LEU A 120 -14.01 1.24 -8.65
C LEU A 120 -14.90 0.58 -7.60
N GLN A 121 -15.93 -0.16 -8.01
CA GLN A 121 -16.76 -0.94 -7.09
C GLN A 121 -15.96 -2.05 -6.40
N GLN A 122 -15.14 -2.81 -7.15
CA GLN A 122 -14.28 -3.85 -6.58
C GLN A 122 -13.27 -3.27 -5.59
N ILE A 123 -12.67 -2.12 -5.90
CA ILE A 123 -11.78 -1.40 -4.99
C ILE A 123 -12.49 -1.01 -3.70
N ASN A 124 -13.70 -0.45 -3.79
CA ASN A 124 -14.48 -0.06 -2.62
C ASN A 124 -14.84 -1.26 -1.75
N THR A 125 -15.20 -2.40 -2.35
CA THR A 125 -15.46 -3.63 -1.59
C THR A 125 -14.21 -4.15 -0.89
N LEU A 126 -13.06 -4.17 -1.55
CA LEU A 126 -11.79 -4.57 -0.94
C LEU A 126 -11.36 -3.64 0.20
N ASN A 127 -11.58 -2.32 0.06
CA ASN A 127 -11.34 -1.37 1.12
C ASN A 127 -12.24 -1.62 2.34
N ALA A 128 -13.53 -1.92 2.12
CA ALA A 128 -14.45 -2.24 3.20
C ALA A 128 -14.08 -3.55 3.92
N ASP A 129 -13.71 -4.58 3.15
CA ASP A 129 -13.29 -5.87 3.70
C ASP A 129 -11.99 -5.75 4.52
N THR A 130 -11.02 -4.97 4.04
CA THR A 130 -9.73 -4.75 4.73
C THR A 130 -9.86 -3.85 5.96
N ALA A 131 -10.77 -2.88 5.97
CA ALA A 131 -11.07 -2.08 7.16
C ALA A 131 -11.60 -2.93 8.33
N GLY A 132 -12.29 -4.05 8.03
CA GLY A 132 -12.72 -5.03 9.03
C GLY A 132 -11.59 -5.89 9.62
N ILE A 133 -10.40 -5.86 9.02
CA ILE A 133 -9.20 -6.65 9.38
C ILE A 133 -8.10 -5.72 9.90
N SER A 134 -8.46 -4.62 10.57
CA SER A 134 -7.49 -3.90 11.40
C SER A 134 -6.92 -4.89 12.44
N PRO A 135 -5.59 -4.95 12.67
CA PRO A 135 -5.06 -5.74 13.77
C PRO A 135 -5.78 -5.25 15.01
N SER A 136 -6.44 -6.18 15.70
CA SER A 136 -7.26 -5.90 16.86
C SER A 136 -6.60 -4.79 17.66
N GLN A 137 -7.25 -3.62 17.70
CA GLN A 137 -7.35 -2.94 18.98
C GLN A 137 -7.66 -4.06 19.95
N THR A 138 -6.71 -4.34 20.84
CA THR A 138 -6.99 -5.12 22.03
C THR A 138 -8.32 -4.57 22.52
N LYS A 139 -9.37 -5.37 22.36
CA LYS A 139 -10.68 -5.05 22.88
C LYS A 139 -10.37 -4.92 24.36
N LYS A 140 -10.21 -3.69 24.86
CA LYS A 140 -10.39 -3.41 26.26
C LYS A 140 -11.83 -3.82 26.46
N THR A 141 -12.02 -5.08 26.81
CA THR A 141 -13.28 -5.55 27.34
C THR A 141 -13.50 -4.61 28.50
N GLU A 142 -14.42 -3.65 28.33
CA GLU A 142 -14.88 -2.87 29.46
C GLU A 142 -15.24 -3.89 30.54
N PRO A 143 -14.71 -3.73 31.76
CA PRO A 143 -14.99 -4.67 32.84
C PRO A 143 -16.51 -4.82 32.93
N PRO A 144 -17.02 -6.07 33.04
CA PRO A 144 -18.45 -6.31 33.11
C PRO A 144 -19.06 -5.37 34.15
N ALA A 145 -20.12 -4.64 33.75
CA ALA A 145 -20.77 -3.63 34.58
C ALA A 145 -21.37 -4.18 35.89
N ASP A 146 -21.38 -5.51 36.03
CA ASP A 146 -21.69 -6.17 37.29
C ASP A 146 -20.54 -5.94 38.28
N THR A 147 -20.71 -5.00 39.19
CA THR A 147 -19.75 -4.68 40.25
C THR A 147 -19.83 -5.65 41.43
N ALA A 148 -20.69 -6.69 41.38
CA ALA A 148 -20.84 -7.65 42.47
C ALA A 148 -19.55 -8.44 42.78
N TRP A 149 -18.66 -8.62 41.79
CA TRP A 149 -17.37 -9.28 42.01
C TRP A 149 -16.36 -8.41 42.78
N LEU A 150 -16.50 -7.08 42.75
CA LEU A 150 -15.64 -6.18 43.54
C LEU A 150 -15.89 -6.37 45.03
N SER A 151 -17.16 -6.46 45.43
CA SER A 151 -17.57 -6.73 46.80
C SER A 151 -17.10 -8.11 47.30
N GLU A 152 -17.00 -9.10 46.41
CA GLU A 152 -16.51 -10.44 46.75
C GLU A 152 -14.99 -10.49 46.87
N LEU A 153 -14.26 -9.68 46.07
CA LEU A 153 -12.82 -9.47 46.21
C LEU A 153 -12.45 -8.69 47.48
N GLU A 154 -13.20 -7.65 47.82
CA GLU A 154 -13.00 -6.91 49.08
C GLU A 154 -13.13 -7.85 50.29
N LYS A 155 -14.16 -8.72 50.32
CA LYS A 155 -14.30 -9.75 51.35
C LYS A 155 -13.15 -10.77 51.35
N TYR A 156 -12.53 -11.02 50.20
CA TYR A 156 -11.38 -11.93 50.09
C TYR A 156 -10.11 -11.27 50.63
N GLU A 157 -9.90 -9.99 50.33
CA GLU A 157 -8.80 -9.17 50.84
C GLU A 157 -8.91 -8.95 52.36
N GLU A 158 -10.12 -8.69 52.87
CA GLU A 158 -10.38 -8.60 54.31
C GLU A 158 -10.09 -9.91 55.04
N ARG A 159 -10.45 -11.08 54.47
CA ARG A 159 -10.07 -12.39 55.04
C ARG A 159 -8.55 -12.56 55.10
N PHE A 160 -7.84 -12.22 54.02
CA PHE A 160 -6.38 -12.31 54.00
C PHE A 160 -5.70 -11.34 54.99
N GLN A 161 -6.24 -10.14 55.17
CA GLN A 161 -5.74 -9.20 56.16
C GLN A 161 -6.10 -9.58 57.61
N GLN A 162 -7.20 -10.31 57.83
CA GLN A 162 -7.53 -10.88 59.13
C GLN A 162 -6.60 -12.05 59.47
N ASP A 163 -6.27 -12.90 58.48
CA ASP A 163 -5.33 -14.02 58.65
C ASP A 163 -3.89 -13.50 58.88
N GLY A 164 -3.47 -12.45 58.17
CA GLY A 164 -2.17 -11.78 58.39
C GLY A 164 -2.05 -10.99 59.70
N LYS A 165 -3.17 -10.71 60.39
CA LYS A 165 -3.19 -10.06 61.71
C LYS A 165 -3.29 -11.06 62.87
N ALA A 166 -3.44 -12.36 62.59
CA ALA A 166 -3.40 -13.43 63.59
C ALA A 166 -1.98 -13.98 63.83
N GLU A 167 -0.96 -13.59 63.05
CA GLU A 167 0.43 -14.06 63.20
C GLU A 167 1.31 -13.24 64.16
N GLN A 168 0.73 -12.27 64.89
CA GLN A 168 1.41 -11.56 65.97
C GLN A 168 0.67 -11.67 67.29
N LYS A 169 0.55 -12.91 67.81
CA LYS A 169 0.77 -13.26 69.22
C LYS A 169 0.47 -14.75 69.47
N VAL A 170 1.33 -15.34 70.31
CA VAL A 170 1.23 -16.64 70.99
C VAL A 170 1.89 -17.84 70.31
N GLY A 171 3.08 -18.19 70.83
CA GLY A 171 3.30 -19.48 71.51
C GLY A 171 3.49 -20.73 70.64
N GLN A 172 4.60 -21.43 70.91
CA GLN A 172 4.92 -22.76 70.41
C GLN A 172 3.74 -23.73 70.54
N GLU A 173 3.24 -24.26 69.42
CA GLU A 173 2.70 -25.62 69.26
C GLU A 173 2.53 -25.92 67.76
N SER A 174 2.76 -27.18 67.38
CA SER A 174 2.94 -27.70 66.03
C SER A 174 1.87 -27.27 65.01
N ALA A 175 2.29 -26.61 63.94
CA ALA A 175 1.42 -26.23 62.83
C ALA A 175 0.81 -27.49 62.14
N PRO A 176 -0.53 -27.59 62.03
CA PRO A 176 -1.14 -28.58 61.14
C PRO A 176 -0.84 -28.17 59.70
N GLN A 177 -0.22 -29.07 58.94
CA GLN A 177 0.06 -28.81 57.53
C GLN A 177 -1.24 -28.49 56.77
N PRO A 178 -1.26 -27.45 55.91
CA PRO A 178 -2.40 -27.22 55.03
C PRO A 178 -2.56 -28.45 54.13
N LYS A 179 -3.69 -29.16 54.29
CA LYS A 179 -4.13 -30.26 53.40
C LYS A 179 -4.64 -29.72 52.06
N PHE A 180 -3.91 -28.78 51.46
CA PHE A 180 -4.12 -28.35 50.09
C PHE A 180 -2.88 -28.73 49.28
N THR A 181 -2.85 -29.97 48.83
CA THR A 181 -1.96 -30.35 47.74
C THR A 181 -2.51 -29.70 46.49
N PHE A 182 -1.80 -28.73 45.91
CA PHE A 182 -1.90 -28.51 44.47
C PHE A 182 -1.52 -29.85 43.84
N GLY A 183 -2.53 -30.64 43.47
CA GLY A 183 -2.30 -31.70 42.51
C GLY A 183 -1.60 -31.05 41.32
N THR A 184 -0.63 -31.75 40.73
CA THR A 184 -0.01 -31.40 39.46
C THR A 184 -1.05 -31.46 38.35
N ALA A 185 -2.04 -30.57 38.40
CA ALA A 185 -2.89 -30.24 37.29
C ALA A 185 -1.96 -29.62 36.26
N LYS A 186 -1.57 -30.43 35.28
CA LYS A 186 -0.96 -29.96 34.05
C LYS A 186 -2.00 -29.09 33.37
N ASN A 187 -2.10 -27.82 33.77
CA ASN A 187 -2.82 -26.82 33.00
C ASN A 187 -2.07 -26.74 31.67
N LYS A 188 -2.62 -27.43 30.67
CA LYS A 188 -2.07 -27.42 29.32
C LYS A 188 -2.30 -26.01 28.81
N ASP A 189 -1.23 -25.30 28.52
CA ASP A 189 -1.33 -23.98 27.92
C ASP A 189 -2.05 -24.13 26.58
N VAL A 190 -3.28 -23.63 26.52
CA VAL A 190 -4.15 -23.71 25.34
C VAL A 190 -3.97 -22.50 24.42
N SER A 191 -3.10 -21.54 24.77
CA SER A 191 -2.87 -20.33 23.99
C SER A 191 -2.41 -20.64 22.55
N GLU A 192 -1.53 -21.63 22.38
CA GLU A 192 -1.05 -22.07 21.06
C GLU A 192 -2.16 -22.75 20.25
N ALA A 193 -3.01 -23.55 20.90
CA ALA A 193 -4.15 -24.20 20.26
C ALA A 193 -5.27 -23.21 19.88
N LEU A 194 -5.53 -22.19 20.70
CA LEU A 194 -6.45 -21.10 20.36
C LEU A 194 -5.91 -20.26 19.20
N SER A 195 -4.61 -19.92 19.22
CA SER A 195 -3.97 -19.17 18.13
C SER A 195 -4.04 -19.93 16.80
N LEU A 196 -3.79 -21.25 16.81
CA LEU A 196 -3.90 -22.09 15.62
C LEU A 196 -5.35 -22.22 15.12
N ALA A 197 -6.33 -22.29 16.04
CA ALA A 197 -7.75 -22.33 15.68
C ALA A 197 -8.23 -20.99 15.10
N ASP A 198 -7.82 -19.86 15.66
CA ASP A 198 -8.12 -18.52 15.16
C ASP A 198 -7.47 -18.27 13.78
N GLN A 199 -6.25 -18.76 13.57
CA GLN A 199 -5.57 -18.71 12.27
C GLN A 199 -6.26 -19.60 11.23
N ALA A 200 -6.66 -20.82 11.62
CA ALA A 200 -7.38 -21.74 10.74
C ALA A 200 -8.77 -21.22 10.34
N ALA A 201 -9.46 -20.50 11.24
CA ALA A 201 -10.76 -19.88 10.95
C ALA A 201 -10.67 -18.71 9.96
N LYS A 202 -9.54 -17.98 9.94
CA LYS A 202 -9.31 -16.82 9.04
C LYS A 202 -8.71 -17.18 7.68
N LEU A 203 -8.16 -18.39 7.54
CA LEU A 203 -7.52 -18.87 6.31
C LEU A 203 -8.43 -18.85 5.06
N PRO A 204 -9.70 -19.30 5.11
CA PRO A 204 -10.59 -19.25 3.94
C PRO A 204 -10.94 -17.81 3.52
N ASP A 205 -11.09 -16.88 4.48
CA ASP A 205 -11.36 -15.47 4.18
C ASP A 205 -10.14 -14.78 3.54
N LEU A 206 -8.92 -15.08 4.01
CA LEU A 206 -7.68 -14.59 3.40
C LEU A 206 -7.52 -15.04 1.94
N MET A 207 -7.77 -16.31 1.65
CA MET A 207 -7.70 -16.82 0.27
C MET A 207 -8.76 -16.15 -0.63
N ALA A 208 -9.98 -15.93 -0.11
CA ALA A 208 -11.03 -15.25 -0.88
C ALA A 208 -10.65 -13.79 -1.19
N LEU A 209 -10.01 -13.10 -0.26
CA LEU A 209 -9.50 -11.73 -0.44
C LEU A 209 -8.37 -11.68 -1.47
N GLU A 210 -7.41 -12.61 -1.39
CA GLU A 210 -6.33 -12.72 -2.38
C GLU A 210 -6.88 -12.97 -3.78
N GLN A 211 -7.89 -13.82 -3.92
CA GLN A 211 -8.52 -14.10 -5.21
C GLN A 211 -9.22 -12.87 -5.78
N ARG A 212 -9.99 -12.12 -4.98
CA ARG A 212 -10.62 -10.85 -5.42
C ARG A 212 -9.57 -9.81 -5.83
N ARG A 213 -8.46 -9.74 -5.09
CA ARG A 213 -7.35 -8.85 -5.38
C ARG A 213 -6.66 -9.21 -6.69
N ALA A 214 -6.44 -10.50 -6.94
CA ALA A 214 -5.86 -11.00 -8.20
C ALA A 214 -6.80 -10.77 -9.40
N GLU A 215 -8.12 -10.91 -9.21
CA GLU A 215 -9.11 -10.60 -10.24
C GLU A 215 -9.08 -9.10 -10.60
N LEU A 216 -9.05 -8.22 -9.59
CA LEU A 216 -8.93 -6.78 -9.79
C LEU A 216 -7.64 -6.42 -10.55
N GLU A 217 -6.50 -6.99 -10.15
CA GLU A 217 -5.22 -6.80 -10.84
C GLU A 217 -5.30 -7.27 -12.31
N SER A 218 -5.99 -8.39 -12.58
CA SER A 218 -6.20 -8.90 -13.94
C SER A 218 -7.05 -7.94 -14.80
N LYS A 219 -8.13 -7.39 -14.25
CA LYS A 219 -8.99 -6.41 -14.94
C LYS A 219 -8.23 -5.12 -15.25
N ILE A 220 -7.44 -4.61 -14.30
CA ILE A 220 -6.60 -3.42 -14.52
C ILE A 220 -5.55 -3.72 -15.61
N ALA A 221 -4.90 -4.89 -15.56
CA ALA A 221 -3.93 -5.30 -16.56
C ALA A 221 -4.54 -5.46 -17.97
N ALA A 222 -5.83 -5.82 -18.07
CA ALA A 222 -6.55 -5.86 -19.34
C ALA A 222 -6.75 -4.45 -19.92
N LEU A 223 -7.16 -3.48 -19.10
CA LEU A 223 -7.29 -2.07 -19.53
C LEU A 223 -5.95 -1.48 -19.99
N GLN A 224 -4.85 -1.85 -19.32
CA GLN A 224 -3.50 -1.39 -19.66
C GLN A 224 -2.99 -1.91 -21.02
N LYS A 225 -3.61 -2.94 -21.60
CA LYS A 225 -3.21 -3.53 -22.89
C LYS A 225 -4.02 -2.98 -24.06
N ARG A 226 -4.87 -1.97 -23.83
CA ARG A 226 -5.72 -1.40 -24.88
C ARG A 226 -4.88 -0.68 -25.94
N ALA A 227 -5.12 -1.01 -27.21
CA ALA A 227 -4.51 -0.32 -28.33
C ALA A 227 -5.35 0.90 -28.75
N PHE A 228 -4.69 1.95 -29.22
CA PHE A 228 -5.30 3.20 -29.67
C PHE A 228 -4.86 3.53 -31.09
N SER A 229 -5.67 4.34 -31.77
CA SER A 229 -5.38 4.77 -33.14
C SER A 229 -4.33 5.87 -33.20
N SER A 230 -4.22 6.67 -32.13
CA SER A 230 -3.30 7.80 -32.03
C SER A 230 -2.65 7.90 -30.65
N ASN A 231 -1.47 8.51 -30.61
CA ASN A 231 -0.75 8.77 -29.37
C ASN A 231 -1.53 9.71 -28.43
N GLN A 232 -2.33 10.64 -28.96
CA GLN A 232 -3.13 11.54 -28.13
C GLN A 232 -4.26 10.81 -27.43
N GLU A 233 -4.98 9.93 -28.14
CA GLU A 233 -6.00 9.08 -27.52
C GLU A 233 -5.39 8.19 -26.44
N ALA A 234 -4.24 7.58 -26.71
CA ALA A 234 -3.52 6.76 -25.74
C ALA A 234 -3.14 7.57 -24.49
N ARG A 235 -2.51 8.73 -24.66
CA ARG A 235 -2.11 9.60 -23.53
C ARG A 235 -3.30 10.05 -22.72
N LYS A 236 -4.39 10.46 -23.39
CA LYS A 236 -5.62 10.90 -22.73
C LYS A 236 -6.24 9.77 -21.91
N PHE A 237 -6.33 8.57 -22.49
CA PHE A 237 -6.85 7.38 -21.82
C PHE A 237 -5.99 6.97 -20.62
N TYR A 238 -4.69 6.75 -20.82
CA TYR A 238 -3.81 6.27 -19.75
C TYR A 238 -3.63 7.28 -18.62
N THR A 239 -3.64 8.58 -18.94
CA THR A 239 -3.62 9.61 -17.90
C THR A 239 -4.93 9.65 -17.13
N SER A 240 -6.08 9.51 -17.81
CA SER A 240 -7.38 9.40 -17.14
C SER A 240 -7.48 8.16 -16.26
N LEU A 241 -6.92 7.03 -16.72
CA LEU A 241 -6.82 5.79 -15.95
C LEU A 241 -6.00 6.00 -14.67
N ARG A 242 -4.81 6.64 -14.79
CA ARG A 242 -3.95 6.96 -13.64
C ARG A 242 -4.64 7.87 -12.62
N VAL A 243 -5.37 8.89 -13.10
CA VAL A 243 -6.07 9.86 -12.24
C VAL A 243 -7.30 9.23 -11.56
N THR A 244 -7.97 8.30 -12.24
CA THR A 244 -9.24 7.73 -11.76
C THR A 244 -9.03 6.52 -10.84
N ILE A 245 -8.10 5.65 -11.17
CA ILE A 245 -7.89 4.38 -10.45
C ILE A 245 -6.75 4.54 -9.44
N PRO A 246 -6.99 4.32 -8.13
CA PRO A 246 -5.93 4.36 -7.13
C PRO A 246 -4.89 3.27 -7.38
N GLN A 247 -3.63 3.59 -7.10
CA GLN A 247 -2.50 2.71 -7.37
C GLN A 247 -2.36 1.68 -6.25
N ILE A 248 -2.34 0.40 -6.62
CA ILE A 248 -2.03 -0.67 -5.68
C ILE A 248 -0.52 -0.73 -5.54
N ARG A 249 0.03 -0.27 -4.41
CA ARG A 249 1.46 -0.29 -4.13
C ARG A 249 1.78 -1.38 -3.12
N THR A 250 2.86 -2.10 -3.36
CA THR A 250 3.49 -2.92 -2.34
C THR A 250 4.23 -1.98 -1.40
N VAL A 251 3.81 -1.91 -0.15
CA VAL A 251 4.46 -1.11 0.89
C VAL A 251 5.27 -2.07 1.76
N GLU A 252 6.59 -1.99 1.65
CA GLU A 252 7.48 -2.64 2.60
C GLU A 252 7.58 -1.76 3.83
N THR A 253 7.01 -2.23 4.93
CA THR A 253 7.10 -1.55 6.22
C THR A 253 8.21 -2.23 7.01
N VAL A 254 9.25 -1.46 7.34
CA VAL A 254 10.33 -1.91 8.22
C VAL A 254 10.00 -1.40 9.62
N THR A 255 9.65 -2.31 10.53
CA THR A 255 9.35 -1.98 11.92
C THR A 255 10.46 -2.45 12.85
N PRO A 256 10.99 -1.59 13.74
CA PRO A 256 11.93 -2.04 14.76
C PRO A 256 11.19 -2.89 15.80
N VAL A 257 11.65 -4.13 15.99
CA VAL A 257 11.14 -5.06 16.99
C VAL A 257 12.18 -5.15 18.10
N VAL A 258 11.77 -4.89 19.34
CA VAL A 258 12.64 -5.07 20.51
C VAL A 258 12.82 -6.58 20.74
N VAL A 259 14.01 -7.09 20.46
CA VAL A 259 14.35 -8.52 20.64
C VAL A 259 14.64 -8.83 22.10
N GLY A 260 15.26 -7.89 22.82
CA GLY A 260 15.54 -8.04 24.24
C GLY A 260 16.52 -6.98 24.75
N TRP A 261 17.00 -7.17 25.97
CA TRP A 261 17.91 -6.28 26.66
C TRP A 261 19.24 -6.99 26.92
N GLN A 262 20.32 -6.47 26.33
CA GLN A 262 21.68 -6.98 26.54
C GLN A 262 22.29 -6.37 27.80
N CYS A 263 22.64 -7.22 28.77
CA CYS A 263 23.22 -6.76 30.03
C CYS A 263 24.71 -6.37 29.89
N ASN A 264 25.15 -5.34 30.60
CA ASN A 264 26.57 -4.94 30.64
C ASN A 264 27.43 -5.89 31.49
N PHE A 265 26.82 -6.68 32.36
CA PHE A 265 27.53 -7.59 33.28
C PHE A 265 28.05 -8.86 32.57
N ALA A 266 27.17 -9.56 31.86
CA ALA A 266 27.48 -10.85 31.22
C ALA A 266 27.39 -10.80 29.68
N GLY A 267 26.94 -9.69 29.10
CA GLY A 267 26.77 -9.55 27.64
C GLY A 267 25.61 -10.38 27.06
N LEU A 268 24.80 -11.03 27.91
CA LEU A 268 23.67 -11.87 27.50
C LEU A 268 22.40 -11.04 27.28
N VAL A 269 21.56 -11.48 26.33
CA VAL A 269 20.27 -10.85 26.00
C VAL A 269 19.17 -11.50 26.83
N HIS A 270 18.52 -10.69 27.66
CA HIS A 270 17.38 -11.08 28.48
C HIS A 270 16.07 -10.50 27.89
N PRO A 271 14.91 -11.14 28.09
CA PRO A 271 13.63 -10.54 27.70
C PRO A 271 13.36 -9.20 28.39
N ARG A 272 13.82 -9.06 29.65
CA ARG A 272 13.68 -7.86 30.47
C ARG A 272 14.87 -7.72 31.43
N PRO A 273 15.20 -6.49 31.90
CA PRO A 273 16.30 -6.26 32.84
C PRO A 273 16.13 -6.99 34.17
N GLU A 274 14.90 -7.27 34.61
CA GLU A 274 14.58 -8.00 35.84
C GLU A 274 15.11 -9.45 35.87
N ASN A 275 15.36 -10.03 34.70
CA ASN A 275 15.91 -11.38 34.56
C ASN A 275 17.46 -11.39 34.61
N CYS A 276 18.09 -10.24 34.83
CA CYS A 276 19.52 -10.12 34.99
C CYS A 276 19.92 -10.23 36.46
N GLU A 277 21.05 -10.89 36.74
CA GLU A 277 21.62 -10.99 38.10
C GLU A 277 22.06 -9.62 38.65
N ARG A 278 22.50 -8.70 37.77
CA ARG A 278 23.05 -7.38 38.15
C ARG A 278 22.50 -6.25 37.28
N PRO A 279 21.18 -5.95 37.34
CA PRO A 279 20.56 -4.95 36.49
C PRO A 279 21.04 -3.52 36.77
N TYR A 280 21.60 -3.27 37.96
CA TYR A 280 22.17 -1.97 38.35
C TYR A 280 23.44 -1.57 37.57
N LEU A 281 24.10 -2.52 36.90
CA LEU A 281 25.23 -2.23 35.98
C LEU A 281 24.74 -1.74 34.61
N GLY A 282 23.42 -1.70 34.39
CA GLY A 282 22.82 -1.24 33.14
C GLY A 282 22.97 -2.23 31.99
N GLY A 283 22.51 -1.80 30.82
CA GLY A 283 22.48 -2.58 29.59
C GLY A 283 21.75 -1.86 28.47
N VAL A 284 21.77 -2.45 27.27
CA VAL A 284 21.30 -1.83 26.03
C VAL A 284 20.14 -2.65 25.47
N TRP A 285 19.06 -1.98 25.04
CA TRP A 285 17.99 -2.65 24.30
C TRP A 285 18.48 -3.01 22.90
N VAL A 286 18.38 -4.30 22.57
CA VAL A 286 18.67 -4.84 21.24
C VAL A 286 17.38 -4.80 20.44
N THR A 287 17.40 -4.00 19.38
CA THR A 287 16.32 -3.93 18.39
C THR A 287 16.78 -4.64 17.13
N ASP A 288 15.91 -5.47 16.56
CA ASP A 288 16.05 -6.01 15.21
C ASP A 288 14.99 -5.36 14.31
N PHE A 289 15.09 -5.56 13.00
CA PHE A 289 14.18 -4.99 12.03
C PHE A 289 13.36 -6.13 11.40
N SER A 290 12.05 -6.11 11.58
CA SER A 290 11.15 -6.97 10.81
C SER A 290 10.68 -6.21 9.57
N THR A 291 10.81 -6.86 8.41
CA THR A 291 10.22 -6.37 7.16
C THR A 291 8.89 -7.07 6.95
N SER A 292 7.80 -6.32 6.94
CA SER A 292 6.49 -6.80 6.51
C SER A 292 6.13 -6.20 5.15
N THR A 293 5.75 -7.06 4.22
CA THR A 293 5.33 -6.66 2.87
C THR A 293 3.81 -6.67 2.80
N GLU A 294 3.20 -5.49 2.86
CA GLU A 294 1.74 -5.34 2.74
C GLU A 294 1.40 -4.62 1.44
N LYS A 295 0.45 -5.16 0.66
CA LYS A 295 0.00 -4.48 -0.55
C LYS A 295 -1.19 -3.57 -0.24
N LYS A 296 -0.99 -2.26 -0.33
CA LYS A 296 -1.98 -1.22 0.03
C LYS A 296 -2.47 -0.48 -1.21
N ILE A 297 -3.74 -0.06 -1.18
CA ILE A 297 -4.32 0.83 -2.17
C ILE A 297 -3.95 2.26 -1.78
N VAL A 298 -3.23 2.96 -2.64
CA VAL A 298 -2.75 4.33 -2.44
C VAL A 298 -3.44 5.24 -3.45
N TYR A 299 -4.05 6.31 -2.94
CA TYR A 299 -4.57 7.39 -3.77
C TYR A 299 -3.43 8.37 -4.01
N ASP A 300 -3.20 8.80 -5.26
CA ASP A 300 -2.32 9.94 -5.49
C ASP A 300 -3.05 11.19 -4.94
N GLU A 301 -2.42 11.89 -3.99
CA GLU A 301 -2.94 13.14 -3.45
C GLU A 301 -2.94 14.19 -4.58
N ILE A 302 -4.13 14.69 -4.95
CA ILE A 302 -4.34 15.74 -5.97
C ILE A 302 -4.25 17.11 -5.32
#